data_AF-A0A1T4VN60-F1
#
_entry.id   AF-A0A1T4VN60-F1
#
_cell.length_a   1.000
_cell.length_b   1.000
_cell.length_c   1.000
_cell.angle_alpha   90.00
_cell.angle_beta   90.00
_cell.angle_gamma   90.00
#
_symmetry.space_group_name_H-M   'P 1'
#
loop_
_entity.id
_entity.type
_entity.pdbx_description
1 polymer ?
#
loop_
_entity_poly.entity_id
_entity_poly.type
_entity_poly.pdbx_seq_one_letter_code
_entity_poly.pdbx_strand_id
1 'polypeptide(L)'
;MTTMIEQELVSEENATLRYQLHADYDALAEKLSRTNVDIEKVCESAKGFAVALPSWGLGTGGTRFARFPGNGEPRNIFEKIDDCSVVNQLGQATPAVSLHIPWDRRLIHRSFAPTPRRVT
;
A
#
# COMPACT_ATOMS: atom_id res chain seq x y z
N MET A 1 4.31 15.05 5.67
CA MET A 1 4.37 13.66 5.17
C MET A 1 4.71 13.74 3.70
N THR A 2 5.73 13.01 3.25
CA THR A 2 6.09 12.96 1.83
C THR A 2 5.00 12.18 1.08
N THR A 3 4.39 12.78 0.07
CA THR A 3 3.39 12.14 -0.80
C THR A 3 4.05 11.73 -2.10
N MET A 4 3.90 10.47 -2.52
CA MET A 4 4.50 9.96 -3.76
C MET A 4 3.72 10.36 -5.00
N ILE A 5 2.39 10.47 -4.88
CA ILE A 5 1.53 11.04 -5.91
C ILE A 5 1.17 12.47 -5.52
N GLU A 6 1.14 13.39 -6.48
CA GLU A 6 0.77 14.78 -6.23
C GLU A 6 -0.67 14.88 -5.73
N GLN A 7 -0.87 15.66 -4.67
CA GLN A 7 -2.20 15.84 -4.07
C GLN A 7 -3.16 16.59 -4.99
N GLU A 8 -2.64 17.48 -5.83
CA GLU A 8 -3.42 18.20 -6.84
C GLU A 8 -4.01 17.22 -7.84
N LEU A 9 -3.19 16.33 -8.43
CA LEU A 9 -3.65 15.28 -9.34
C LEU A 9 -4.74 14.40 -8.70
N VAL A 10 -4.54 13.95 -7.46
CA VAL A 10 -5.56 13.16 -6.74
C VAL A 10 -6.85 13.95 -6.55
N SER A 11 -6.76 15.24 -6.23
CA SER A 11 -7.92 16.11 -6.04
C SER A 11 -8.70 16.35 -7.34
N GLU A 12 -7.98 16.55 -8.45
CA GLU A 12 -8.54 16.73 -9.79
C GLU A 12 -9.26 15.47 -10.26
N GLU A 13 -8.62 14.30 -10.17
CA GLU A 13 -9.23 13.02 -10.54
C GLU A 13 -10.47 12.73 -9.70
N ASN A 14 -10.40 12.94 -8.38
CA ASN A 14 -11.57 12.84 -7.50
C ASN A 14 -12.68 13.82 -7.93
N ALA A 15 -12.34 15.02 -8.39
CA ALA A 15 -13.34 15.99 -8.85
C ALA A 15 -14.17 15.47 -10.01
N THR A 16 -13.54 14.78 -10.95
CA THR A 16 -14.23 14.23 -12.14
C THR A 16 -15.27 13.18 -11.76
N LEU A 17 -15.02 12.40 -10.70
CA LEU A 17 -15.87 11.31 -10.24
C LEU A 17 -16.85 11.70 -9.13
N ARG A 18 -16.69 12.87 -8.51
CA ARG A 18 -17.48 13.32 -7.34
C ARG A 18 -18.97 13.24 -7.59
N TYR A 19 -19.48 13.74 -8.72
CA TYR A 19 -20.92 13.77 -8.97
C TYR A 19 -21.53 12.35 -8.97
N GLN A 20 -20.91 11.40 -9.67
CA GLN A 20 -21.38 10.02 -9.73
C GLN A 20 -21.29 9.35 -8.36
N LEU A 21 -20.18 9.55 -7.65
CA LEU A 21 -20.00 9.02 -6.30
C LEU A 21 -21.10 9.49 -5.33
N HIS A 22 -21.48 10.77 -5.35
CA HIS A 22 -22.53 11.28 -4.47
C HIS A 22 -23.90 10.66 -4.81
N ALA A 23 -24.25 10.57 -6.10
CA ALA A 23 -25.50 9.97 -6.53
C ALA A 23 -25.61 8.49 -6.12
N ASP A 24 -24.53 7.72 -6.29
CA ASP A 24 -24.48 6.30 -5.90
C ASP A 24 -24.50 6.13 -4.38
N TYR A 25 -23.82 7.01 -3.65
CA TYR A 25 -23.80 7.02 -2.19
C TYR A 25 -25.18 7.31 -1.62
N ASP A 26 -25.87 8.32 -2.13
CA ASP A 26 -27.23 8.70 -1.71
C ASP A 26 -28.23 7.56 -1.98
N ALA A 27 -28.14 6.92 -3.15
CA ALA A 27 -28.98 5.77 -3.48
C ALA A 27 -28.73 4.58 -2.54
N LEU A 28 -27.48 4.33 -2.18
CA LEU A 28 -27.13 3.28 -1.21
C LEU A 28 -27.61 3.64 0.20
N ALA A 29 -27.46 4.89 0.62
CA ALA A 29 -27.92 5.39 1.91
C ALA A 29 -29.44 5.18 2.06
N GLU A 30 -30.22 5.54 1.03
CA GLU A 30 -31.66 5.30 1.02
C GLU A 30 -31.98 3.82 1.16
N LYS A 31 -31.30 2.95 0.38
CA LYS A 31 -31.52 1.50 0.44
C LYS A 31 -31.21 0.91 1.82
N LEU A 32 -30.11 1.30 2.45
CA LEU A 32 -29.68 0.81 3.76
C LEU A 32 -30.60 1.29 4.89
N SER A 33 -31.11 2.52 4.79
CA SER A 33 -32.05 3.08 5.76
C SER A 33 -33.34 2.25 5.87
N ARG A 34 -33.81 1.66 4.77
CA ARG A 34 -35.00 0.79 4.73
C ARG A 34 -34.83 -0.50 5.54
N THR A 35 -33.58 -0.91 5.76
CA THR A 35 -33.20 -2.06 6.61
C THR A 35 -32.62 -1.64 7.96
N ASN A 36 -32.80 -0.37 8.36
CA ASN A 36 -32.29 0.19 9.62
C ASN A 36 -30.75 0.10 9.76
N VAL A 37 -30.03 0.21 8.64
CA VAL A 37 -28.56 0.25 8.61
C VAL A 37 -28.12 1.69 8.33
N ASP A 38 -27.27 2.21 9.22
CA ASP A 38 -26.68 3.54 9.11
C ASP A 38 -25.40 3.48 8.27
N ILE A 39 -25.44 4.06 7.08
CA ILE A 39 -24.32 4.05 6.13
C ILE A 39 -23.08 4.75 6.69
N GLU A 40 -23.25 5.78 7.53
CA GLU A 40 -22.12 6.51 8.10
C GLU A 40 -21.33 5.63 9.07
N LYS A 41 -22.02 4.78 9.85
CA LYS A 41 -21.36 3.79 10.73
C LYS A 41 -20.62 2.71 9.94
N VAL A 42 -21.16 2.30 8.79
CA VAL A 42 -20.50 1.36 7.88
C VAL A 42 -19.24 2.00 7.29
N CYS A 43 -19.34 3.25 6.84
CA CYS A 43 -18.20 4.00 6.33
C CYS A 43 -17.12 4.20 7.40
N GLU A 44 -17.48 4.51 8.64
CA GLU A 44 -16.52 4.66 9.73
C GLU A 44 -15.81 3.34 10.05
N SER A 45 -16.57 2.23 10.08
CA SER A 45 -16.00 0.89 10.25
C SER A 45 -15.03 0.53 9.11
N ALA A 46 -15.38 0.91 7.87
CA ALA A 46 -14.55 0.68 6.69
C ALA A 46 -13.27 1.53 6.72
N LYS A 47 -13.34 2.80 7.14
CA LYS A 47 -12.16 3.67 7.32
C LYS A 47 -11.21 3.14 8.39
N GLY A 48 -11.73 2.47 9.42
CA GLY A 48 -10.94 1.83 10.46
C GLY A 48 -10.30 0.49 10.05
N PHE A 49 -10.66 -0.07 8.88
CA PHE A 49 -10.11 -1.33 8.41
C PHE A 49 -8.68 -1.15 7.88
N ALA A 50 -7.78 -2.03 8.30
CA ALA A 50 -6.39 -2.04 7.85
C ALA A 50 -5.91 -3.46 7.56
N VAL A 51 -5.13 -3.62 6.49
CA VAL A 51 -4.47 -4.87 6.10
C VAL A 51 -3.02 -4.59 5.69
N ALA A 52 -2.09 -5.40 6.17
CA ALA A 52 -0.67 -5.19 5.86
C ALA A 52 -0.35 -5.61 4.41
N LEU A 53 0.45 -4.80 3.71
CA LEU A 53 0.92 -5.14 2.36
C LEU A 53 2.15 -6.06 2.41
N PRO A 54 2.20 -7.14 1.63
CA PRO A 54 3.40 -7.95 1.51
C PRO A 54 4.44 -7.25 0.62
N SER A 55 5.66 -7.03 1.12
CA SER A 55 6.76 -6.42 0.35
C SER A 55 7.06 -7.17 -0.96
N TRP A 56 6.87 -8.48 -0.99
CA TRP A 56 7.09 -9.34 -2.15
C TRP A 56 5.97 -9.30 -3.18
N GLY A 57 4.85 -8.64 -2.87
CA GLY A 57 3.73 -8.46 -3.78
C GLY A 57 3.87 -7.26 -4.72
N LEU A 58 4.82 -6.34 -4.46
CA LEU A 58 4.99 -5.10 -5.24
C LEU A 58 5.87 -5.30 -6.48
N GLY A 59 6.65 -6.38 -6.54
CA GLY A 59 7.33 -6.80 -7.77
C GLY A 59 6.47 -7.79 -8.55
N THR A 60 6.68 -7.88 -9.86
CA THR A 60 5.98 -8.86 -10.70
C THR A 60 6.29 -10.28 -10.24
N GLY A 61 5.22 -10.98 -9.85
CA GLY A 61 5.25 -12.39 -9.48
C GLY A 61 5.64 -13.29 -10.65
N GLY A 62 5.78 -14.59 -10.37
CA GLY A 62 6.09 -15.58 -11.38
C GLY A 62 5.46 -16.91 -11.05
N THR A 63 5.39 -17.78 -12.04
CA THR A 63 5.00 -19.18 -11.86
C THR A 63 6.25 -20.07 -11.84
N ARG A 64 6.06 -21.37 -11.58
CA ARG A 64 7.13 -22.37 -11.77
C ARG A 64 7.64 -22.48 -13.21
N PHE A 65 6.94 -21.89 -14.19
CA PHE A 65 7.28 -21.97 -15.61
C PHE A 65 8.02 -20.73 -16.11
N ALA A 66 7.55 -19.54 -15.71
CA ALA A 66 8.11 -18.29 -16.20
C ALA A 66 7.79 -17.10 -15.28
N ARG A 67 8.62 -16.06 -15.41
CA ARG A 67 8.42 -14.72 -14.86
C ARG A 67 8.73 -13.71 -15.96
N PHE A 68 7.83 -12.74 -16.15
CA PHE A 68 7.94 -11.71 -17.18
C PHE A 68 7.90 -10.33 -16.50
N PRO A 69 9.05 -9.79 -16.06
CA PRO A 69 9.09 -8.51 -15.35
C PRO A 69 8.61 -7.36 -16.25
N GLY A 70 7.81 -6.45 -15.67
CA GLY A 70 7.42 -5.20 -16.33
C GLY A 70 8.49 -4.12 -16.24
N ASN A 71 8.15 -2.93 -16.74
CA ASN A 71 8.98 -1.74 -16.55
C ASN A 71 8.83 -1.23 -15.11
N GLY A 72 9.91 -0.72 -14.53
CA GLY A 72 9.87 -0.09 -13.21
C GLY A 72 9.82 -1.06 -12.02
N GLU A 73 10.25 -2.33 -12.19
CA GLU A 73 10.30 -3.29 -11.09
C GLU A 73 11.13 -2.78 -9.89
N PRO A 74 10.61 -2.86 -8.65
CA PRO A 74 11.36 -2.46 -7.46
C PRO A 74 12.53 -3.42 -7.21
N ARG A 75 13.73 -2.86 -7.09
CA ARG A 75 15.01 -3.59 -7.06
C ARG A 75 15.48 -3.89 -5.64
N ASN A 76 14.96 -3.18 -4.65
CA ASN A 76 15.37 -3.27 -3.26
C ASN A 76 14.19 -2.92 -2.32
N ILE A 77 14.38 -3.12 -1.01
CA ILE A 77 13.32 -2.90 -0.03
C ILE A 77 12.85 -1.44 0.04
N PHE A 78 13.73 -0.46 -0.19
CA PHE A 78 13.33 0.95 -0.16
C PHE A 78 12.38 1.26 -1.32
N GLU A 79 12.71 0.80 -2.53
CA GLU A 79 11.82 0.94 -3.69
C GLU A 79 10.48 0.21 -3.47
N LYS A 80 10.49 -0.97 -2.86
CA LYS A 80 9.24 -1.66 -2.49
C LYS A 80 8.41 -0.86 -1.48
N ILE A 81 9.05 -0.19 -0.51
CA ILE A 81 8.36 0.65 0.48
C ILE A 81 7.80 1.91 -0.19
N ASP A 82 8.54 2.52 -1.11
CA ASP A 82 8.07 3.64 -1.92
C ASP A 82 6.82 3.24 -2.71
N ASP A 83 6.83 2.07 -3.35
CA ASP A 83 5.65 1.53 -4.05
C ASP A 83 4.49 1.21 -3.09
N CYS A 84 4.76 0.62 -1.92
CA CYS A 84 3.74 0.40 -0.88
C CYS A 84 3.11 1.71 -0.43
N SER A 85 3.90 2.79 -0.37
CA SER A 85 3.40 4.09 0.08
C SER A 85 2.41 4.70 -0.92
N VAL A 86 2.57 4.44 -2.23
CA VAL A 86 1.57 4.81 -3.26
C VAL A 86 0.27 4.05 -3.03
N VAL A 87 0.34 2.74 -2.79
CA VAL A 87 -0.85 1.92 -2.51
C VAL A 87 -1.58 2.41 -1.26
N ASN A 88 -0.85 2.74 -0.19
CA ASN A 88 -1.47 3.28 1.02
C ASN A 88 -1.98 4.72 0.83
N GLN A 89 -1.28 5.56 0.08
CA GLN A 89 -1.72 6.93 -0.19
C GLN A 89 -3.07 6.95 -0.92
N LEU A 90 -3.27 6.07 -1.90
CA LEU A 90 -4.51 6.01 -2.69
C LEU A 90 -5.59 5.14 -2.03
N GLY A 91 -5.23 3.98 -1.49
CA GLY A 91 -6.17 3.01 -0.92
C GLY A 91 -6.49 3.22 0.55
N GLN A 92 -5.64 3.92 1.31
CA GLN A 92 -5.79 4.28 2.74
C GLN A 92 -6.02 3.11 3.74
N ALA A 93 -6.01 1.87 3.27
CA ALA A 93 -6.25 0.67 4.07
C ALA A 93 -4.99 -0.16 4.35
N THR A 94 -3.79 0.34 4.01
CA THR A 94 -2.55 -0.45 4.06
C THR A 94 -1.40 0.23 4.81
N PRO A 95 -1.60 0.64 6.08
CA PRO A 95 -0.63 1.44 6.83
C PRO A 95 0.64 0.67 7.26
N ALA A 96 0.69 -0.64 7.04
CA ALA A 96 1.79 -1.51 7.46
C ALA A 96 2.29 -2.39 6.31
N VAL A 97 3.59 -2.72 6.34
CA VAL A 97 4.24 -3.61 5.36
C VAL A 97 4.75 -4.86 6.06
N SER A 98 4.33 -6.03 5.56
CA SER A 98 4.85 -7.34 5.94
C SER A 98 6.17 -7.60 5.21
N LEU A 99 7.26 -7.72 5.97
CA LEU A 99 8.61 -7.96 5.45
C LEU A 99 8.92 -9.46 5.38
N HIS A 100 9.73 -9.85 4.39
CA HIS A 100 10.23 -11.21 4.24
C HIS A 100 11.76 -11.24 4.32
N ILE A 101 12.31 -11.90 5.34
CA ILE A 101 13.76 -12.12 5.49
C ILE A 101 14.10 -13.50 4.89
N PRO A 102 15.17 -13.65 4.07
CA PRO A 102 16.23 -12.67 3.79
C PRO A 102 16.00 -11.77 2.56
N TRP A 103 14.85 -11.82 1.89
CA TRP A 103 14.60 -11.08 0.65
C TRP A 103 14.71 -9.55 0.82
N ASP A 104 14.18 -9.06 1.94
CA ASP A 104 14.20 -7.63 2.28
C ASP A 104 15.38 -7.26 3.18
N ARG A 105 16.35 -8.16 3.30
CA ARG A 105 17.57 -7.93 4.08
C ARG A 105 18.56 -7.13 3.24
N ARG A 106 18.74 -5.82 3.50
CA ARG A 106 19.97 -5.10 3.10
C ARG A 106 20.44 -4.07 4.15
N LEU A 107 21.77 -4.15 4.41
CA LEU A 107 22.70 -3.26 5.15
C LEU A 107 22.37 -2.81 6.59
N ILE A 108 22.23 -3.76 7.53
CA ILE A 108 22.70 -3.51 8.93
C ILE A 108 24.20 -3.90 9.08
N HIS A 109 24.85 -4.35 8.00
CA HIS A 109 26.24 -4.83 8.04
C HIS A 109 27.09 -4.25 6.91
N ARG A 110 27.52 -2.98 7.07
CA ARG A 110 28.82 -2.53 6.53
C ARG A 110 29.63 -1.68 7.52
N SER A 111 29.23 -1.63 8.79
CA SER A 111 29.97 -0.96 9.88
C SER A 111 30.27 -1.84 11.09
N PHE A 112 29.83 -3.11 11.09
CA PHE A 112 30.11 -4.07 12.16
C PHE A 112 30.50 -5.42 11.58
N ALA A 113 31.61 -5.47 10.84
CA ALA A 113 32.39 -6.70 10.80
C ALA A 113 33.24 -6.72 12.09
N PRO A 114 33.07 -7.71 12.99
CA PRO A 114 34.02 -7.85 14.07
C PRO A 114 35.38 -8.15 13.42
N THR A 115 36.32 -7.23 13.57
CA THR A 115 37.72 -7.47 13.24
C THR A 115 38.13 -8.75 13.96
N PRO A 116 38.68 -9.77 13.28
CA PRO A 116 39.19 -10.93 13.97
C PRO A 116 40.30 -10.46 14.92
N ARG A 117 40.07 -10.52 16.24
CA ARG A 117 41.13 -10.33 17.22
C ARG A 117 42.12 -11.44 17.00
N ARG A 118 43.27 -11.10 16.42
CA ARG A 118 44.44 -11.96 16.42
C ARG A 118 44.85 -12.14 17.88
N VAL A 119 44.68 -13.36 18.39
CA VAL A 119 45.29 -13.75 19.65
C VAL A 119 46.75 -14.01 19.33
N THR A 120 47.61 -13.10 19.76
CA THR A 120 49.06 -13.31 19.95
C THR A 120 49.37 -12.89 21.36
#